data_AF-A0A7W9Q0A9-F1
#
_entry.id   AF-A0A7W9Q0A9-F1
#
_cell.length_a   1.000
_cell.length_b   1.000
_cell.length_c   1.000
_cell.angle_alpha   90.00
_cell.angle_beta   90.00
_cell.angle_gamma   90.00
#
_symmetry.space_group_name_H-M   'P 1'
#
loop_
_entity.id
_entity.type
_entity.pdbx_description
1 polymer ?
#
loop_
_entity_poly.entity_id
_entity_poly.type
_entity_poly.pdbx_seq_one_letter_code
_entity_poly.pdbx_strand_id
1 'polypeptide(L)' 'MASTLAALTHRGPVSRGPDPTGGRRAVVTVTEEGRAVPEQRRSGSASRLARALHDCTPRARQAPHDVVPPLGRSAEAR' A
#
# COMPACT_ATOMS: atom_id res chain seq x y z
N MET A 1 0.57 -3.71 -16.61
CA MET A 1 -0.58 -3.60 -15.68
C MET A 1 -1.51 -4.82 -15.73
N ALA A 2 -1.85 -5.37 -16.91
CA ALA A 2 -2.76 -6.52 -17.01
C ALA A 2 -2.35 -7.75 -16.19
N SER A 3 -1.05 -8.09 -16.14
CA SER A 3 -0.51 -9.19 -15.34
C SER A 3 -0.65 -8.97 -13.83
N THR A 4 -0.40 -7.76 -13.36
CA THR A 4 -0.60 -7.37 -11.95
C THR A 4 -2.06 -7.54 -11.54
N LEU A 5 -2.97 -7.04 -12.38
CA LEU A 5 -4.40 -7.14 -12.11
C LEU A 5 -4.86 -8.61 -12.13
N ALA A 6 -4.39 -9.41 -13.09
CA ALA A 6 -4.69 -10.84 -13.15
C ALA A 6 -4.21 -11.58 -11.88
N ALA A 7 -3.00 -11.26 -11.40
CA ALA A 7 -2.47 -11.84 -10.16
C ALA A 7 -3.27 -11.42 -8.93
N LEU A 8 -3.71 -10.15 -8.85
CA LEU A 8 -4.54 -9.67 -7.76
C LEU A 8 -5.95 -10.27 -7.80
N THR A 9 -6.55 -10.45 -8.98
CA THR A 9 -7.85 -11.12 -9.10
C THR A 9 -7.74 -12.59 -8.73
N HIS A 10 -6.70 -13.29 -9.22
CA HIS A 10 -6.47 -14.70 -8.90
C HIS A 10 -6.25 -14.94 -7.40
N ARG A 11 -5.61 -14.01 -6.70
CA ARG A 11 -5.33 -14.14 -5.26
C ARG A 11 -6.49 -13.69 -4.37
N GLY A 12 -7.54 -13.11 -4.95
CA GLY A 12 -8.71 -12.65 -4.22
C GLY A 12 -8.74 -11.21 -3.67
N PRO A 13 -7.66 -10.39 -3.55
CA PRO A 13 -7.78 -9.04 -2.99
C PRO A 13 -8.53 -8.03 -3.88
N VAL A 14 -8.78 -8.35 -5.15
CA VAL A 14 -9.60 -7.51 -6.04
C VAL A 14 -10.53 -8.37 -6.89
N SER A 15 -11.69 -7.83 -7.24
CA SER A 15 -12.60 -8.39 -8.23
C SER A 15 -12.64 -7.51 -9.47
N ARG A 16 -12.97 -8.10 -10.61
CA ARG A 16 -13.11 -7.40 -11.89
C ARG A 16 -14.45 -7.74 -12.53
N GLY A 17 -15.23 -6.72 -12.87
CA GLY A 17 -16.53 -6.85 -13.53
C GLY A 17 -16.67 -5.91 -14.73
N PRO A 18 -17.71 -6.10 -15.56
CA PRO A 18 -18.02 -5.17 -16.64
C PRO A 18 -18.42 -3.79 -16.09
N ASP A 19 -18.15 -2.73 -16.85
CA ASP A 19 -18.65 -1.39 -16.56
C ASP A 19 -20.19 -1.35 -16.70
N PRO A 20 -20.95 -0.97 -15.65
CA PRO A 20 -22.41 -0.92 -15.69
C PRO A 20 -22.95 0.11 -16.69
N THR A 21 -22.15 1.10 -17.08
CA THR A 21 -22.52 2.12 -18.08
C THR A 21 -22.29 1.66 -19.53
N GLY A 22 -21.79 0.42 -19.71
CA GLY A 22 -21.56 -0.20 -21.01
C GLY A 22 -20.20 0.11 -21.64
N GLY A 23 -19.85 -0.67 -22.66
CA GLY A 23 -18.58 -0.55 -23.40
C GLY A 23 -17.55 -1.62 -23.02
N ARG A 24 -16.32 -1.47 -23.54
CA ARG A 24 -15.21 -2.44 -23.32
C ARG A 24 -14.45 -2.23 -21.99
N ARG A 25 -14.95 -1.35 -21.13
CA ARG A 25 -14.32 -1.01 -19.85
C ARG A 25 -14.68 -2.05 -18.78
N ALA A 26 -13.79 -2.19 -17.81
CA ALA A 26 -13.99 -3.06 -16.67
C ALA A 26 -13.74 -2.26 -15.39
N VAL A 27 -14.58 -2.49 -14.39
CA VAL A 27 -14.43 -1.93 -13.04
C VAL A 27 -13.63 -2.92 -12.20
N VAL A 28 -12.66 -2.41 -11.46
CA VAL A 28 -11.86 -3.17 -10.50
C VAL A 28 -12.24 -2.69 -9.11
N THR A 29 -12.64 -3.62 -8.25
CA THR A 29 -13.10 -3.31 -6.89
C THR A 29 -12.24 -4.08 -5.88
N VAL A 30 -11.84 -3.41 -4.80
CA VAL A 30 -11.17 -4.08 -3.67
C VAL A 30 -12.20 -4.94 -2.94
N THR A 31 -11.88 -6.21 -2.74
CA THR A 31 -12.74 -7.15 -2.00
C THR A 31 -12.63 -6.91 -0.49
N GLU A 32 -13.49 -7.54 0.31
CA GLU A 32 -13.40 -7.42 1.77
C GLU A 32 -12.08 -8.01 2.29
N GLU A 33 -11.64 -9.14 1.74
CA GLU A 33 -10.33 -9.73 2.04
C GLU A 33 -9.19 -8.80 1.61
N GLY A 34 -9.38 -8.11 0.47
CA GLY A 34 -8.44 -7.12 -0.05
C GLY A 34 -8.23 -5.93 0.88
N ARG A 35 -9.25 -5.53 1.67
CA ARG A 35 -9.15 -4.41 2.62
C ARG A 35 -8.20 -4.70 3.78
N ALA A 36 -8.03 -5.96 4.16
CA ALA A 36 -7.10 -6.35 5.22
C ALA A 36 -5.63 -6.31 4.77
N VAL A 37 -5.37 -6.43 3.45
CA VAL A 37 -4.00 -6.51 2.92
C VAL A 37 -3.17 -5.25 3.19
N PRO A 38 -3.66 -4.01 2.96
CA PRO A 38 -2.93 -2.80 3.32
C PRO A 38 -2.53 -2.74 4.78
N GLU A 39 -3.43 -3.11 5.69
CA GLU A 39 -3.18 -3.05 7.14
C GLU A 39 -2.10 -4.06 7.55
N GLN A 40 -2.18 -5.30 7.06
CA GLN A 40 -1.14 -6.30 7.28
C GLN A 40 0.23 -5.85 6.73
N ARG A 41 0.24 -5.22 5.56
CA ARG A 41 1.46 -4.68 4.95
C ARG A 41 2.01 -3.49 5.72
N ARG A 42 1.14 -2.64 6.28
CA ARG A 42 1.51 -1.51 7.14
C ARG A 42 2.13 -2.02 8.43
N SER A 43 1.48 -2.96 9.10
CA SER A 43 1.98 -3.63 10.31
C SER A 43 3.34 -4.28 10.08
N GLY A 44 3.52 -5.06 9.00
CA GLY A 44 4.81 -5.68 8.69
C GLY A 44 5.91 -4.68 8.34
N SER A 45 5.56 -3.54 7.74
CA SER A 45 6.52 -2.46 7.48
C SER A 45 6.90 -1.73 8.76
N ALA A 46 5.94 -1.47 9.66
CA ALA A 46 6.18 -0.85 10.95
C ALA A 46 7.10 -1.73 11.82
N SER A 47 6.86 -3.04 11.89
CA SER A 47 7.72 -3.96 12.64
C SER A 47 9.15 -4.01 12.11
N ARG A 48 9.33 -3.98 10.78
CA ARG A 48 10.67 -3.92 10.17
C ARG A 48 11.39 -2.61 10.48
N LEU A 49 10.67 -1.49 10.39
CA LEU A 49 11.23 -0.18 10.73
C LEU A 49 11.60 -0.09 12.21
N ALA A 50 10.73 -0.55 13.10
CA ALA A 50 11.00 -0.57 14.55
C ALA A 50 12.27 -1.37 14.88
N ARG A 51 12.47 -2.52 14.22
CA ARG A 51 13.69 -3.31 14.36
C ARG A 51 14.93 -2.55 13.89
N ALA A 52 14.88 -1.96 12.70
CA ALA A 52 16.01 -1.18 12.18
C ALA A 52 16.37 0.03 13.07
N LEU A 53 15.37 0.69 13.66
CA LEU A 53 15.58 1.81 14.58
C LEU A 53 16.13 1.34 15.94
N HIS A 54 15.75 0.16 16.41
CA HIS A 54 16.27 -0.40 17.67
C HIS A 54 17.80 -0.48 17.66
N ASP A 55 18.38 -0.90 16.52
CA ASP A 55 19.82 -1.09 16.35
C ASP A 55 20.60 0.23 16.14
N CYS A 56 19.89 1.36 15.99
CA CYS A 56 20.50 2.68 15.79
C CYS A 56 20.88 3.36 17.11
N THR A 57 21.84 4.30 17.05
CA THR A 57 22.12 5.22 18.16
C THR A 57 20.94 6.18 18.39
N PRO A 58 20.71 6.71 19.61
CA PRO A 58 19.59 7.61 19.89
C PRO A 58 19.53 8.83 18.96
N ARG A 59 20.69 9.41 18.61
CA ARG A 59 20.78 10.51 17.65
C ARG A 59 20.34 10.09 16.24
N ALA A 60 20.77 8.93 15.77
CA ALA A 60 20.40 8.41 14.46
C ALA A 60 18.92 8.01 14.40
N ARG A 61 18.32 7.56 15.51
CA ARG A 61 16.88 7.27 15.60
C ARG A 61 16.01 8.52 15.45
N GLN A 62 16.52 9.70 15.80
CA GLN A 62 15.73 10.93 15.75
C GLN A 62 15.65 11.53 14.33
N ALA A 63 16.69 11.31 13.50
CA ALA A 63 16.80 11.91 12.17
C ALA A 63 15.61 11.67 11.21
N PRO A 64 14.93 10.51 11.20
CA PRO A 64 13.75 10.30 10.35
C PRO A 64 12.57 11.25 10.67
N HIS A 65 12.43 11.70 11.91
CA HIS A 65 11.32 12.58 12.30
C HIS A 65 11.36 13.94 11.59
N ASP A 66 12.54 14.40 11.19
CA ASP A 66 12.73 15.66 10.49
C ASP A 66 12.43 15.54 8.98
N VAL A 67 12.54 14.34 8.41
CA VAL A 67 12.48 14.10 6.95
C VAL A 67 11.16 13.46 6.50
N VAL A 68 10.51 12.65 7.35
CA VAL A 68 9.27 11.95 7.00
C VAL A 68 8.10 12.90 6.67
N PRO A 69 7.84 14.00 7.42
CA PRO A 69 6.73 14.89 7.11
C PRO A 69 6.84 15.61 5.75
N PRO A 70 8.01 16.13 5.35
CA PRO A 70 8.22 16.63 3.98
C PRO A 70 7.89 15.61 2.88
N LEU A 71 8.27 14.34 3.04
CA LEU A 71 8.00 13.28 2.06
C LEU A 71 6.51 12.98 1.91
N GLY A 72 5.73 13.08 2.99
CA GLY A 72 4.28 12.91 2.95
C GLY A 72 3.60 13.95 2.04
N ARG A 73 4.00 15.22 2.17
CA ARG A 73 3.46 16.32 1.34
C ARG A 73 3.78 16.17 -0.15
N SER A 74 4.92 15.59 -0.51
CA SER A 74 5.27 15.33 -1.91
C SER A 74 4.45 14.21 -2.55
N ALA A 75 3.91 13.29 -1.75
CA ALA A 75 3.09 12.19 -2.24
C ALA A 75 1.63 12.61 -2.52
N GLU A 76 1.12 13.61 -1.80
CA GLU A 76 -0.23 14.16 -1.97
C GLU A 76 -0.34 15.16 -3.13
N ALA A 77 0.79 15.69 -3.60
CA ALA A 77 0.87 16.66 -4.69
C ALA A 77 0.82 16.06 -6.12
N ARG A 78 0.44 14.78 -6.25
CA ARG A 78 0.30 14.04 -7.52
C ARG A 78 -1.12 13.54 -7.69
#